data_AF-A0A098BHI7-F1
#
_entry.id   AF-A0A098BHI7-F1
#
_cell.length_a   1.000
_cell.length_b   1.000
_cell.length_c   1.000
_cell.angle_alpha   90.00
_cell.angle_beta   90.00
_cell.angle_gamma   90.00
#
_symmetry.space_group_name_H-M   'P 1'
#
loop_
_entity.id
_entity.type
_entity.pdbx_description
1 polymer ?
#
loop_
_entity_poly.entity_id
_entity_poly.type
_entity_poly.pdbx_seq_one_letter_code
_entity_poly.pdbx_strand_id
1 'polypeptide(L)'
;MNTNSNALDDQVRAVHQLVRTQLRILEIRHAHSTRPRAKRHIAADIRHVSERCDALEQILHSRTTSATGSSSRAARLSDCIATIAGSADRRSVVALEHVLADQLADRLHTLESLAIALGDRPLQQWARGLHSVGAA
;
A
#
# COMPACT_ATOMS: atom_id res chain seq x y z
N MET A 1 -4.65 11.49 25.29
CA MET A 1 -4.30 10.65 24.12
C MET A 1 -2.80 10.56 24.03
N ASN A 2 -2.25 9.35 23.91
CA ASN A 2 -0.81 9.09 23.94
C ASN A 2 -0.20 9.44 22.57
N THR A 3 0.83 10.28 22.50
CA THR A 3 1.46 10.75 21.24
C THR A 3 1.89 9.61 20.32
N ASN A 4 2.32 8.49 20.90
CA ASN A 4 2.73 7.29 20.17
C ASN A 4 1.55 6.57 19.48
N SER A 5 0.32 6.71 19.99
CA SER A 5 -0.88 6.12 19.38
C SER A 5 -1.29 6.89 18.12
N ASN A 6 -1.21 8.23 18.15
CA ASN A 6 -1.51 9.06 16.99
C ASN A 6 -0.47 8.85 15.87
N ALA A 7 0.81 8.74 16.24
CA ALA A 7 1.88 8.44 15.29
C ALA A 7 1.71 7.06 14.63
N LEU A 8 1.25 6.06 15.39
CA LEU A 8 0.93 4.74 14.84
C LEU A 8 -0.23 4.82 13.83
N ASP A 9 -1.34 5.46 14.19
CA ASP A 9 -2.50 5.59 13.30
C ASP A 9 -2.16 6.34 12.01
N ASP A 10 -1.37 7.40 12.09
CA ASP A 10 -0.89 8.14 10.92
C ASP A 10 0.01 7.28 10.03
N GLN A 11 0.88 6.46 10.63
CA GLN A 11 1.71 5.53 9.89
C GLN A 11 0.89 4.42 9.22
N VAL A 12 -0.12 3.87 9.90
CA VAL A 12 -1.04 2.88 9.33
C VAL A 12 -1.80 3.49 8.14
N ARG A 13 -2.30 4.74 8.27
CA ARG A 13 -2.97 5.46 7.17
C ARG A 13 -2.04 5.70 5.98
N ALA A 14 -0.78 6.09 6.23
CA ALA A 14 0.21 6.31 5.19
C ALA A 14 0.52 5.01 4.43
N VAL A 15 0.75 3.90 5.15
CA VAL A 15 0.97 2.59 4.54
C VAL A 15 -0.26 2.14 3.75
N HIS A 16 -1.47 2.36 4.27
CA HIS A 16 -2.71 2.04 3.55
C HIS A 16 -2.83 2.80 2.23
N GLN A 17 -2.47 4.08 2.21
CA GLN A 17 -2.45 4.85 0.97
C GLN A 17 -1.45 4.30 -0.04
N LEU A 18 -0.23 3.94 0.39
CA LEU A 18 0.79 3.36 -0.50
C LEU A 18 0.34 2.00 -1.07
N VAL A 19 -0.26 1.14 -0.25
CA VAL A 19 -0.80 -0.17 -0.70
C VAL A 19 -1.95 0.03 -1.70
N ARG A 20 -2.85 0.99 -1.47
CA ARG A 20 -3.92 1.35 -2.41
C ARG A 20 -3.37 1.87 -3.73
N THR A 21 -2.33 2.71 -3.67
CA THR A 21 -1.63 3.20 -4.86
C THR A 21 -1.00 2.05 -5.64
N GLN A 22 -0.36 1.10 -4.98
CA GLN A 22 0.20 -0.10 -5.62
C GLN A 22 -0.88 -0.92 -6.32
N LEU A 23 -2.01 -1.16 -5.65
CA LEU A 23 -3.16 -1.85 -6.23
C LEU A 23 -3.63 -1.16 -7.51
N ARG A 24 -3.76 0.17 -7.47
CA ARG A 24 -4.19 0.97 -8.63
C ARG A 24 -3.25 0.85 -9.83
N ILE A 25 -1.93 0.85 -9.58
CA ILE A 25 -0.94 0.65 -10.65
C ILE A 25 -1.09 -0.75 -11.26
N LEU A 26 -1.26 -1.79 -10.44
CA LEU A 26 -1.45 -3.16 -10.90
C LEU A 26 -2.73 -3.31 -11.74
N GLU A 27 -3.84 -2.70 -11.31
CA GLU A 27 -5.10 -2.66 -12.09
C GLU A 27 -4.90 -2.03 -13.47
N ILE A 28 -4.23 -0.88 -13.52
CA ILE A 28 -3.95 -0.18 -14.78
C ILE A 28 -3.06 -1.05 -15.67
N ARG A 29 -2.00 -1.67 -15.12
CA ARG A 29 -1.14 -2.60 -15.86
C ARG A 29 -1.90 -3.81 -16.39
N HIS A 30 -2.80 -4.37 -15.59
CA HIS A 30 -3.64 -5.49 -16.00
C HIS A 30 -4.57 -5.11 -17.16
N ALA A 31 -5.16 -3.92 -17.11
CA ALA A 31 -6.02 -3.40 -18.17
C ALA A 31 -5.27 -3.19 -19.50
N HIS A 32 -4.04 -2.69 -19.44
CA HIS A 32 -3.22 -2.40 -20.62
C HIS A 32 -2.37 -3.59 -21.10
N SER A 33 -2.32 -4.70 -20.35
CA SER A 33 -1.53 -5.87 -20.71
C SER A 33 -2.22 -6.68 -21.81
N THR A 34 -1.54 -6.80 -22.96
CA THR A 34 -1.95 -7.66 -24.09
C THR A 34 -1.39 -9.08 -23.99
N ARG A 35 -0.47 -9.35 -23.06
CA ARG A 35 0.22 -10.65 -22.92
C ARG A 35 -0.50 -11.54 -21.89
N PRO A 36 -1.05 -12.70 -22.29
CA PRO A 36 -1.85 -13.54 -21.38
C PRO A 36 -1.10 -13.98 -20.12
N ARG A 37 0.18 -14.36 -20.25
CA ARG A 37 1.01 -14.78 -19.11
C ARG A 37 1.24 -13.63 -18.12
N ALA A 38 1.57 -12.44 -18.62
CA ALA A 38 1.76 -11.27 -17.78
C ALA A 38 0.44 -10.86 -17.10
N LYS A 39 -0.68 -10.94 -17.82
CA LYS A 39 -2.00 -10.61 -17.29
C LYS A 39 -2.41 -11.52 -16.12
N ARG A 40 -2.14 -12.84 -16.21
CA ARG A 40 -2.38 -13.78 -15.10
C ARG A 40 -1.53 -13.48 -13.87
N HIS A 41 -0.26 -13.14 -14.07
CA HIS A 41 0.63 -12.80 -12.96
C HIS A 41 0.17 -11.51 -12.27
N ILE A 42 -0.11 -10.45 -13.04
CA ILE A 42 -0.62 -9.19 -12.49
C ILE A 42 -1.96 -9.42 -11.77
N ALA A 43 -2.84 -10.29 -12.27
CA ALA A 43 -4.10 -10.61 -11.59
C ALA A 43 -3.88 -11.31 -10.23
N ALA A 44 -2.86 -12.17 -10.12
CA ALA A 44 -2.48 -12.77 -8.84
C ALA A 44 -1.94 -11.71 -7.87
N ASP A 45 -1.12 -10.78 -8.36
CA ASP A 45 -0.60 -9.66 -7.57
C ASP A 45 -1.74 -8.74 -7.09
N ILE A 46 -2.71 -8.42 -7.96
CA ILE A 46 -3.91 -7.63 -7.60
C ILE A 46 -4.66 -8.30 -6.46
N ARG A 47 -4.97 -9.60 -6.57
CA ARG A 47 -5.69 -10.32 -5.52
C ARG A 47 -4.92 -10.26 -4.21
N HIS A 48 -3.62 -10.53 -4.24
CA HIS A 48 -2.79 -10.52 -3.05
C HIS A 48 -2.73 -9.13 -2.39
N VAL A 49 -2.51 -8.08 -3.17
CA VAL A 49 -2.43 -6.69 -2.66
C VAL A 49 -3.80 -6.22 -2.16
N SER A 50 -4.90 -6.62 -2.82
CA SER A 50 -6.28 -6.31 -2.39
C SER A 50 -6.60 -6.91 -1.03
N GLU A 51 -6.36 -8.21 -0.82
CA GLU A 51 -6.61 -8.88 0.46
C GLU A 51 -5.86 -8.20 1.61
N ARG A 52 -4.65 -7.71 1.34
CA ARG A 52 -3.83 -6.99 2.31
C ARG A 52 -4.33 -5.57 2.56
N CYS A 53 -4.83 -4.91 1.53
CA CYS A 53 -5.47 -3.60 1.65
C CYS A 53 -6.69 -3.71 2.56
N ASP A 54 -7.56 -4.70 2.31
CA ASP A 54 -8.77 -4.96 3.10
C ASP A 54 -8.43 -5.27 4.56
N ALA A 55 -7.42 -6.11 4.80
CA ALA A 55 -6.95 -6.42 6.15
C ALA A 55 -6.44 -5.17 6.88
N LEU A 56 -5.71 -4.28 6.21
CA LEU A 56 -5.22 -3.04 6.80
C LEU A 56 -6.36 -2.04 7.07
N GLU A 57 -7.35 -1.98 6.19
CA GLU A 57 -8.56 -1.17 6.37
C GLU A 57 -9.36 -1.65 7.59
N GLN A 58 -9.46 -2.96 7.81
CA GLN A 58 -10.09 -3.52 9.01
C GLN A 58 -9.32 -3.14 10.30
N ILE A 59 -7.97 -3.20 10.30
CA ILE A 59 -7.23 -2.76 11.50
C ILE A 59 -7.37 -1.26 11.72
N LEU A 60 -7.45 -0.44 10.66
CA LEU A 60 -7.74 0.99 10.77
C LEU A 60 -9.12 1.22 11.39
N HIS A 61 -10.15 0.56 10.86
CA HIS A 61 -11.52 0.70 11.32
C HIS A 61 -11.68 0.33 12.80
N SER A 62 -11.00 -0.73 13.26
CA SER A 62 -11.00 -1.14 14.67
C SER A 62 -10.25 -0.17 15.62
N ARG A 63 -9.32 0.64 15.10
CA ARG A 63 -8.55 1.64 15.88
C ARG A 63 -9.23 2.99 15.94
N THR A 64 -9.91 3.40 14.87
CA THR A 64 -10.48 4.74 14.74
C THR A 64 -11.99 4.70 14.90
N THR A 65 -12.52 5.17 16.04
CA THR A 65 -13.95 5.51 16.20
C THR A 65 -14.33 6.83 15.54
N SER A 66 -13.36 7.59 15.02
CA SER A 66 -13.59 8.86 14.34
C SER A 66 -12.92 8.85 12.98
N ALA A 67 -13.74 8.87 11.94
CA ALA A 67 -13.33 8.98 10.56
C ALA A 67 -12.58 10.30 10.34
N THR A 68 -11.36 10.21 9.83
CA THR A 68 -10.72 11.32 9.12
C THR A 68 -10.31 10.80 7.77
N GLY A 69 -11.02 11.28 6.75
CA GLY A 69 -10.87 10.86 5.36
C GLY A 69 -9.46 11.13 4.83
N SER A 70 -9.14 10.43 3.73
CA SER A 70 -7.93 10.63 2.95
C SER A 70 -7.64 12.13 2.79
N SER A 71 -6.45 12.59 3.21
CA SER A 71 -6.07 13.98 3.03
C SER A 71 -6.13 14.38 1.54
N SER A 72 -6.53 15.62 1.26
CA SER A 72 -6.61 16.14 -0.12
C SER A 72 -5.29 16.04 -0.88
N ARG A 73 -4.15 16.08 -0.17
CA ARG A 73 -2.82 15.86 -0.74
C ARG A 73 -2.61 14.42 -1.20
N ALA A 74 -3.04 13.45 -0.40
CA ALA A 74 -2.92 12.03 -0.76
C ALA A 74 -3.83 11.65 -1.94
N ALA A 75 -5.03 12.23 -2.00
CA ALA A 75 -5.91 12.08 -3.17
C ALA A 75 -5.24 12.59 -4.45
N ARG A 76 -4.67 13.81 -4.41
CA ARG A 76 -3.94 14.40 -5.56
C ARG A 76 -2.71 13.60 -5.96
N LEU A 77 -1.96 13.04 -5.00
CA LEU A 77 -0.83 12.16 -5.29
C LEU A 77 -1.31 10.87 -5.98
N SER A 78 -2.39 10.27 -5.48
CA SER A 78 -3.01 9.10 -6.09
C SER A 78 -3.48 9.37 -7.52
N ASP A 79 -4.06 10.54 -7.79
CA ASP A 79 -4.49 10.94 -9.14
C ASP A 79 -3.31 11.16 -10.09
N CYS A 80 -2.24 11.79 -9.60
CA CYS A 80 -1.00 11.96 -10.36
C CYS A 80 -0.38 10.60 -10.72
N ILE A 81 -0.37 9.66 -9.77
CA ILE A 81 0.13 8.31 -9.96
C ILE A 81 -0.75 7.54 -10.96
N ALA A 82 -2.07 7.64 -10.84
CA ALA A 82 -2.98 7.03 -11.81
C ALA A 82 -2.76 7.57 -13.24
N THR A 83 -2.46 8.87 -13.37
CA THR A 83 -2.14 9.51 -14.65
C THR A 83 -0.83 8.98 -15.23
N ILE A 84 0.22 8.87 -14.42
CA ILE A 84 1.53 8.32 -14.84
C ILE A 84 1.40 6.84 -15.21
N ALA A 85 0.73 6.05 -14.36
CA ALA A 85 0.50 4.63 -14.57
C ALA A 85 -0.35 4.36 -15.82
N GLY A 86 -1.32 5.24 -16.11
CA GLY A 86 -2.15 5.19 -17.32
C GLY A 86 -1.47 5.73 -18.56
N SER A 87 -0.31 6.38 -18.44
CA SER A 87 0.46 6.82 -19.60
C SER A 87 1.12 5.62 -20.29
N ALA A 88 1.28 5.70 -21.62
CA ALA A 88 2.00 4.68 -22.38
C ALA A 88 3.53 4.72 -22.16
N ASP A 89 4.04 5.62 -21.31
CA ASP A 89 5.47 5.73 -21.02
C ASP A 89 5.91 4.70 -19.97
N ARG A 90 6.37 3.56 -20.48
CA ARG A 90 6.90 2.46 -19.66
C ARG A 90 8.04 2.89 -18.73
N ARG A 91 8.86 3.89 -19.09
CA ARG A 91 9.98 4.32 -18.22
C ARG A 91 9.48 5.05 -16.99
N SER A 92 8.53 5.96 -17.16
CA SER A 92 7.89 6.67 -16.05
C SER A 92 7.14 5.73 -15.11
N VAL A 93 6.46 4.71 -15.65
CA VAL A 93 5.78 3.68 -14.83
C VAL A 93 6.78 2.88 -14.00
N VAL A 94 7.90 2.43 -14.59
CA VAL A 94 8.93 1.67 -13.85
C VAL A 94 9.59 2.52 -12.76
N ALA A 95 9.89 3.79 -13.05
CA ALA A 95 10.46 4.70 -12.05
C ALA A 95 9.50 4.93 -10.88
N LEU A 96 8.21 5.10 -11.16
CA LEU A 96 7.16 5.23 -10.16
C LEU A 96 7.02 3.95 -9.31
N GLU A 97 7.04 2.77 -9.92
CA GLU A 97 6.99 1.50 -9.21
C GLU A 97 8.18 1.33 -8.27
N HIS A 98 9.37 1.74 -8.71
CA HIS A 98 10.58 1.69 -7.88
C HIS A 98 10.48 2.61 -6.66
N VAL A 99 10.10 3.88 -6.87
CA VAL A 99 9.90 4.83 -5.77
C VAL A 99 8.82 4.35 -4.81
N LEU A 100 7.73 3.78 -5.33
CA LEU A 100 6.66 3.23 -4.50
C LEU A 100 7.14 2.04 -3.67
N ALA A 101 7.90 1.13 -4.26
CA ALA A 101 8.47 -0.02 -3.55
C ALA A 101 9.42 0.42 -2.42
N ASP A 102 10.30 1.38 -2.67
CA ASP A 102 11.22 1.91 -1.67
C ASP A 102 10.47 2.59 -0.52
N GLN A 103 9.49 3.43 -0.84
CA GLN A 103 8.64 4.09 0.16
C GLN A 103 7.83 3.07 0.97
N LEU A 104 7.31 2.03 0.32
CA LEU A 104 6.56 0.97 1.00
C LEU A 104 7.47 0.21 1.96
N ALA A 105 8.68 -0.17 1.55
CA ALA A 105 9.64 -0.88 2.38
C ALA A 105 10.04 -0.07 3.63
N ASP A 106 10.39 1.20 3.46
CA ASP A 106 10.75 2.11 4.56
C ASP A 106 9.59 2.27 5.56
N ARG A 107 8.38 2.49 5.04
CA ARG A 107 7.19 2.71 5.86
C ARG A 107 6.72 1.45 6.56
N LEU A 108 6.89 0.28 5.94
CA LEU A 108 6.61 -1.00 6.57
C LEU A 108 7.57 -1.30 7.72
N HIS A 109 8.86 -1.03 7.53
CA HIS A 109 9.85 -1.22 8.59
C HIS A 109 9.56 -0.31 9.80
N THR A 110 9.20 0.94 9.55
CA THR A 110 8.78 1.88 10.59
C THR A 110 7.49 1.41 11.28
N LEU A 111 6.50 0.94 10.51
CA LEU A 111 5.24 0.42 11.03
C LEU A 111 5.45 -0.81 11.91
N GLU A 112 6.27 -1.76 11.48
CA GLU A 112 6.61 -2.96 12.23
C GLU A 112 7.29 -2.58 13.56
N SER A 113 8.25 -1.66 13.52
CA SER A 113 8.96 -1.19 14.71
C SER A 113 8.01 -0.56 15.74
N LEU A 114 7.08 0.30 15.29
CA LEU A 114 6.06 0.91 16.15
C LEU A 114 5.05 -0.12 16.67
N ALA A 115 4.63 -1.06 15.84
CA ALA A 115 3.72 -2.14 16.23
C ALA A 115 4.35 -3.05 17.31
N ILE A 116 5.65 -3.31 17.22
CA ILE A 116 6.41 -4.04 18.24
C ILE A 116 6.47 -3.24 19.54
N ALA A 117 6.86 -1.97 19.47
CA ALA A 117 6.98 -1.09 20.63
C ALA A 117 5.66 -0.94 21.41
N LEU A 118 4.53 -0.99 20.71
CA LEU A 118 3.19 -0.83 21.28
C LEU A 118 2.46 -2.16 21.56
N GLY A 119 3.10 -3.31 21.29
CA GLY A 119 2.53 -4.64 21.56
C GLY A 119 1.37 -5.05 20.65
N ASP A 120 1.29 -4.45 19.47
CA ASP A 120 0.17 -4.55 18.54
C ASP A 120 0.25 -5.79 17.63
N ARG A 121 -0.21 -6.93 18.16
CA ARG A 121 -0.09 -8.23 17.47
C ARG A 121 -0.75 -8.30 16.09
N PRO A 122 -1.98 -7.77 15.87
CA PRO A 122 -2.59 -7.77 14.54
C PRO A 122 -1.73 -7.04 13.49
N LEU A 123 -1.18 -5.88 13.86
CA LEU A 123 -0.37 -5.08 12.93
C LEU A 123 1.01 -5.70 12.69
N GLN A 124 1.61 -6.32 13.69
CA GLN A 124 2.84 -7.11 13.54
C GLN A 124 2.66 -8.27 12.56
N GLN A 125 1.56 -9.03 12.69
CA GLN A 125 1.26 -10.13 11.78
C GLN A 125 1.01 -9.65 10.36
N TRP A 126 0.27 -8.54 10.21
CA TRP A 126 0.06 -7.92 8.90
C TRP A 126 1.38 -7.48 8.27
N ALA A 127 2.23 -6.74 9.00
CA ALA A 127 3.50 -6.21 8.48
C ALA A 127 4.45 -7.33 8.02
N ARG A 128 4.59 -8.41 8.80
CA ARG A 128 5.43 -9.57 8.44
C ARG A 128 4.99 -10.29 7.18
N GLY A 129 3.70 -10.33 6.90
CA GLY A 129 3.20 -10.96 5.67
C GLY A 129 3.58 -10.22 4.39
N LEU A 130 4.11 -8.99 4.46
CA LEU A 130 4.54 -8.20 3.28
C LEU A 130 5.97 -8.53 2.85
N HIS A 131 6.82 -8.96 3.78
CA HIS A 131 8.21 -9.31 3.50
C HIS A 131 8.34 -10.60 2.65
N SER A 132 7.29 -11.42 2.58
CA SER A 132 7.28 -12.67 1.80
C SER A 132 7.00 -12.49 0.30
N VAL A 133 6.78 -11.27 -0.19
CA VAL A 133 6.34 -11.01 -1.59
C VAL A 133 7.50 -10.57 -2.51
N GLY A 134 8.74 -10.52 -2.03
CA GLY A 134 9.92 -10.17 -2.83
C GLY A 134 10.99 -11.26 -2.96
N ALA A 135 10.76 -12.44 -2.40
CA ALA A 135 11.76 -13.50 -2.28
C ALA A 135 11.58 -14.68 -3.25
N ALA A 136 10.71 -14.56 -4.25
CA ALA A 136 10.43 -15.60 -5.24
C ALA A 136 10.72 -15.15 -6.67
#